data_AF-G0A024-F1
#
_entry.id   AF-G0A024-F1
#
_cell.length_a   1.000
_cell.length_b   1.000
_cell.length_c   1.000
_cell.angle_alpha   90.00
_cell.angle_beta   90.00
_cell.angle_gamma   90.00
#
_symmetry.space_group_name_H-M   'P 1'
#
loop_
_entity.id
_entity.type
_entity.pdbx_description
1 polymer ?
#
loop_
_entity_poly.entity_id
_entity_poly.type
_entity_poly.pdbx_seq_one_letter_code
_entity_poly.pdbx_strand_id
1 'polypeptide(L)' 'MLDLIFNFASGILHMNLRDPHDIPFALPLVFSAVLGFIMGFIMLHYIGNEHKSEKERND' A
#
# COMPACT_ATOMS: atom_id res chain seq x y z
N MET A 1 2.26 -5.43 -19.30
CA MET A 1 1.51 -4.67 -18.26
C MET A 1 2.32 -4.52 -16.99
N LEU A 2 2.95 -5.60 -16.48
CA LEU A 2 3.93 -5.50 -15.40
C LEU A 2 5.14 -4.60 -15.77
N ASP A 3 5.56 -4.58 -17.03
CA ASP A 3 6.62 -3.66 -17.52
C ASP A 3 6.35 -2.18 -17.24
N LEU A 4 5.08 -1.75 -17.26
CA LEU A 4 4.73 -0.36 -16.98
C LEU A 4 4.87 -0.05 -15.49
N ILE A 5 4.48 -1.00 -14.63
CA ILE A 5 4.61 -0.91 -13.17
C ILE A 5 6.09 -0.97 -12.78
N PHE A 6 6.87 -1.86 -13.39
CA PHE A 6 8.30 -1.96 -13.17
C PHE A 6 9.05 -0.72 -13.67
N ASN A 7 8.67 -0.12 -14.81
CA ASN A 7 9.27 1.16 -15.24
C ASN A 7 8.89 2.33 -14.33
N PHE A 8 7.65 2.38 -13.84
CA PHE A 8 7.20 3.44 -12.93
C PHE A 8 7.86 3.32 -11.57
N ALA A 9 7.92 2.10 -11.01
CA ALA A 9 8.62 1.83 -9.77
C ALA A 9 10.14 2.04 -9.92
N SER A 10 10.74 1.68 -11.06
CA SER A 10 12.15 1.95 -11.37
C SER A 10 12.45 3.46 -11.42
N GLY A 11 11.53 4.26 -11.99
CA GLY A 11 11.63 5.72 -12.02
C GLY A 11 11.45 6.39 -10.65
N ILE A 12 10.55 5.90 -9.80
CA ILE A 12 10.34 6.43 -8.45
C ILE A 12 11.46 6.02 -7.49
N LEU A 13 11.93 4.78 -7.58
CA LEU A 13 12.94 4.22 -6.68
C LEU A 13 14.36 4.42 -7.22
N HIS A 14 14.53 4.98 -8.42
CA HIS A 14 15.81 5.09 -9.13
C HIS A 14 16.58 3.76 -9.20
N MET A 15 15.87 2.63 -9.20
CA MET A 15 16.45 1.28 -9.19
C MET A 15 16.01 0.51 -10.42
N ASN A 16 16.94 -0.12 -11.12
CA ASN A 16 16.64 -0.86 -12.33
C ASN A 16 15.95 -2.20 -12.01
N LEU A 17 14.63 -2.17 -11.83
CA LEU A 17 13.83 -3.35 -11.47
C LEU A 17 13.74 -4.44 -12.56
N ARG A 18 14.44 -4.25 -13.68
CA ARG A 18 14.57 -5.24 -14.76
C ARG A 18 15.74 -6.19 -14.54
N ASP A 19 16.73 -5.80 -13.74
CA ASP A 19 17.85 -6.65 -13.35
C ASP A 19 17.58 -7.25 -11.96
N PRO A 20 17.34 -8.58 -11.84
CA PRO A 20 17.05 -9.22 -10.56
C PRO A 20 18.17 -9.10 -9.53
N HIS A 21 19.41 -8.82 -9.96
CA HIS A 21 20.54 -8.64 -9.05
C HIS A 21 20.55 -7.28 -8.35
N ASP A 22 19.87 -6.27 -8.92
CA ASP A 22 19.78 -4.92 -8.36
C ASP A 22 18.48 -4.67 -7.57
N ILE A 23 17.55 -5.64 -7.54
CA ILE A 23 16.33 -5.54 -6.73
C ILE A 23 16.68 -5.94 -5.29
N PRO A 24 16.74 -5.00 -4.33
CA PRO A 24 16.96 -5.38 -2.95
C PRO A 24 15.76 -6.24 -2.51
N PHE A 25 16.04 -7.42 -1.95
CA PHE A 25 15.04 -8.37 -1.45
C PHE A 25 14.00 -7.73 -0.50
N ALA A 26 14.37 -6.62 0.13
CA ALA A 26 13.49 -5.85 1.01
C ALA A 26 12.39 -5.06 0.28
N LEU A 27 12.50 -4.77 -1.03
CA LEU A 27 11.56 -3.88 -1.73
C LEU A 27 10.14 -4.48 -1.81
N PRO A 28 9.94 -5.75 -2.23
CA PRO A 28 8.63 -6.39 -2.18
C PRO A 28 8.09 -6.53 -0.74
N LEU A 29 8.97 -6.77 0.23
CA LEU A 29 8.61 -6.90 1.64
C LEU A 29 8.11 -5.57 2.22
N VAL A 30 8.81 -4.47 1.98
CA VAL A 30 8.42 -3.13 2.43
C VAL A 30 7.13 -2.70 1.72
N PHE A 31 7.00 -2.97 0.43
CA PHE A 31 5.79 -2.65 -0.33
C PHE A 31 4.56 -3.40 0.21
N SER A 32 4.68 -4.69 0.50
CA SER A 32 3.58 -5.47 1.10
C SER A 32 3.25 -5.02 2.52
N ALA A 33 4.24 -4.66 3.34
CA ALA A 33 4.01 -4.11 4.68
C ALA A 33 3.27 -2.76 4.63
N VAL A 34 3.65 -1.87 3.72
CA VAL A 34 2.99 -0.56 3.52
C VAL A 34 1.57 -0.75 3.01
N LEU A 35 1.35 -1.62 2.01
CA LEU A 35 0.01 -1.93 1.51
C LEU A 35 -0.90 -2.52 2.60
N GLY A 36 -0.38 -3.46 3.40
CA GLY A 36 -1.11 -4.04 4.53
C GLY A 36 -1.48 -2.99 5.57
N PHE A 37 -0.56 -2.08 5.89
CA PHE A 37 -0.82 -0.96 6.80
C PHE A 37 -1.90 -0.02 6.27
N ILE A 38 -1.83 0.37 4.99
CA ILE A 38 -2.83 1.25 4.37
C ILE A 38 -4.21 0.58 4.39
N MET A 39 -4.30 -0.69 4.00
CA MET A 39 -5.58 -1.42 4.03
C MET A 39 -6.15 -1.55 5.45
N GLY A 40 -5.32 -1.90 6.43
CA GLY A 40 -5.73 -1.98 7.83
C GLY A 40 -6.20 -0.63 8.37
N PHE A 41 -5.50 0.45 8.03
CA PHE A 41 -5.87 1.81 8.41
C PHE A 41 -7.20 2.23 7.80
N ILE A 42 -7.42 1.97 6.49
CA ILE A 42 -8.70 2.27 5.82
C ILE A 42 -9.84 1.50 6.49
N MET A 43 -9.63 0.22 6.78
CA MET A 43 -10.67 -0.61 7.42
C MET A 43 -11.00 -0.12 8.83
N LEU A 44 -9.99 0.22 9.63
CA LEU A 44 -10.18 0.79 10.97
C LEU A 44 -10.89 2.15 10.92
N HIS A 45 -10.52 3.01 9.97
CA HIS A 45 -11.15 4.32 9.77
C HIS A 45 -12.62 4.16 9.35
N TYR A 46 -12.93 3.20 8.49
CA TYR A 46 -14.30 2.94 8.05
C TYR A 46 -15.17 2.43 9.21
N ILE A 47 -14.66 1.44 9.97
CA ILE A 47 -15.30 0.89 11.18
C ILE A 47 -15.53 1.97 12.25
N GLY A 48 -14.53 2.80 12.52
CA GLY A 48 -14.68 3.90 13.47
C GLY A 48 -15.73 4.94 13.04
N ASN A 49 -15.90 5.15 11.73
CA ASN A 49 -16.83 6.14 11.19
C ASN A 49 -18.28 5.64 11.15
N GLU A 50 -18.51 4.35 10.90
CA GLU A 50 -19.85 3.74 10.96
C GLU A 50 -20.40 3.69 12.39
N HIS A 51 -19.57 3.39 13.39
CA HIS A 51 -19.97 3.47 14.80
C HIS A 51 -20.34 4.90 15.26
N LYS A 52 -19.68 5.93 14.72
CA LYS A 52 -20.00 7.33 15.05
C LYS A 52 -21.34 7.77 14.45
N SER A 53 -21.63 7.34 13.22
CA SER A 53 -22.90 7.64 12.55
C SER A 53 -24.10 6.92 13.18
N GLU A 54 -23.90 5.70 13.70
CA GLU A 54 -24.98 4.96 14.36
C GLU A 54 -25.32 5.54 15.74
N LYS A 55 -24.32 6.06 16.46
CA LYS A 55 -24.52 6.73 17.75
C LYS A 55 -25.24 8.06 17.60
N GLU A 56 -24.89 8.87 16.60
CA GLU A 56 -25.55 10.17 16.33
C GLU A 56 -26.97 10.02 15.75
N ARG A 57 -27.37 8.82 15.28
CA ARG A 57 -28.72 8.55 14.75
C ARG A 57 -29.69 8.01 15.81
N ASN A 58 -29.18 7.54 16.94
CA ASN A 58 -29.95 6.96 18.05
C ASN A 58 -30.02 7.86 19.30
N ASP A 59 -29.39 9.05 19.27
CA ASP A 59 -29.60 10.15 20.21
C ASP A 59 -30.56 11.20 19.59
#